data_AF-A0A2V9BPH6-F1
#
_entry.id   AF-A0A2V9BPH6-F1
#
_cell.length_a   1.000
_cell.length_b   1.000
_cell.length_c   1.000
_cell.angle_alpha   90.00
_cell.angle_beta   90.00
_cell.angle_gamma   90.00
#
_symmetry.space_group_name_H-M   'P 1'
#
loop_
_entity.id
_entity.type
_entity.pdbx_description
1 polymer ?
#
loop_
_entity_poly.entity_id
_entity_poly.type
_entity_poly.pdbx_seq_one_letter_code
_entity_poly.pdbx_strand_id
1 'polypeptide(L)'
;MVGVGLDYAIFGLILRSNAALPGVAPLGLPATSPDIQLRLGISPHCELELPTEEEELADVSPFTTETGEPVRRMWRVAKGALLRIAYFDGTQFWLDRKRKNLWATWPATSSFENTLTYLLGPVLGIVLRLRGITCLHASAVSFGDWGVAFVGSAGAGKSTTAAAFARQGFGVISDDIVALVEKENVFHVLPAYPHLCLWPDSVQMLYGSTEALPRFVPDWEKRRLPLGFAGARFEPRALPLGAVYMLEERRPDPAPYVEQIRAQDALISLVTESYANKMLNRELRACEFTILGRLVANVPIRRIHPHQDGSRLEDLCRQIREDLAILGLPVSASRNGRPLTQVTEEVRTLE
;
A
#
# COMPACT_ATOMS: atom_id res chain seq x y z
N MET A 1 24.24 -19.06 -14.57
CA MET A 1 24.42 -17.63 -14.89
C MET A 1 23.71 -16.84 -13.80
N VAL A 2 24.44 -16.18 -12.91
CA VAL A 2 23.84 -15.28 -11.92
C VAL A 2 23.44 -14.02 -12.69
N GLY A 3 22.17 -13.92 -13.07
CA GLY A 3 21.64 -12.76 -13.76
C GLY A 3 21.85 -11.51 -12.91
N VAL A 4 22.24 -10.40 -13.54
CA VAL A 4 22.33 -9.09 -12.89
C VAL A 4 20.95 -8.75 -12.34
N GLY A 5 20.81 -8.69 -11.02
CA GLY A 5 19.53 -8.37 -10.38
C GLY A 5 19.06 -6.96 -10.74
N LEU A 6 17.75 -6.78 -10.86
CA LEU A 6 17.11 -5.49 -11.09
C LEU A 6 16.71 -4.87 -9.76
N ASP A 7 17.03 -3.60 -9.56
CA ASP A 7 16.69 -2.88 -8.33
C ASP A 7 15.43 -2.04 -8.51
N TYR A 8 14.60 -1.99 -7.48
CA TYR A 8 13.34 -1.26 -7.43
C TYR A 8 13.25 -0.45 -6.14
N ALA A 9 12.72 0.77 -6.21
CA ALA A 9 12.38 1.55 -5.02
C ALA A 9 10.88 1.43 -4.76
N ILE A 10 10.49 0.80 -3.65
CA ILE A 10 9.09 0.61 -3.25
C ILE A 10 8.97 0.81 -1.75
N PHE A 11 8.05 1.67 -1.30
CA PHE A 11 7.88 2.03 0.12
C PHE A 11 9.19 2.49 0.78
N GLY A 12 10.00 3.26 0.05
CA GLY A 12 11.33 3.71 0.51
C GLY A 12 12.38 2.61 0.65
N LEU A 13 12.06 1.35 0.35
CA LEU A 13 12.99 0.23 0.37
C LEU A 13 13.57 -0.03 -1.02
N ILE A 14 14.84 -0.45 -1.06
CA ILE A 14 15.49 -0.96 -2.26
C ILE A 14 15.34 -2.48 -2.34
N LEU A 15 14.56 -2.95 -3.30
CA LEU A 15 14.31 -4.38 -3.55
C LEU A 15 15.13 -4.82 -4.77
N ARG A 16 16.02 -5.80 -4.58
CA ARG A 16 16.76 -6.43 -5.68
C ARG A 16 16.09 -7.72 -6.09
N SER A 17 15.63 -7.81 -7.33
CA SER A 17 14.95 -8.99 -7.87
C SER A 17 15.79 -9.72 -8.91
N ASN A 18 15.74 -11.05 -8.87
CA ASN A 18 16.31 -11.91 -9.93
C ASN A 18 15.46 -11.95 -11.21
N ALA A 19 14.25 -11.39 -11.20
CA ALA A 19 13.37 -11.27 -12.35
C ALA A 19 12.74 -9.87 -12.42
N ALA A 20 12.33 -9.45 -13.62
CA ALA A 20 11.63 -8.18 -13.78
C ALA A 20 10.28 -8.19 -13.04
N LEU A 21 9.90 -7.05 -12.45
CA LEU A 21 8.59 -6.82 -11.84
C LEU A 21 7.68 -6.04 -12.82
N PRO A 22 6.85 -6.72 -13.63
CA PRO A 22 5.87 -6.10 -14.51
C PRO A 22 5.13 -4.93 -13.86
N GLY A 23 5.15 -3.78 -14.54
CA GLY A 23 4.42 -2.60 -14.08
C GLY A 23 5.08 -1.81 -12.95
N VAL A 24 6.31 -2.15 -12.57
CA VAL A 24 7.19 -1.33 -11.72
C VAL A 24 8.45 -1.03 -12.52
N ALA A 25 8.84 0.25 -12.61
CA ALA A 25 10.05 0.63 -13.31
C ALA A 25 11.30 0.28 -12.46
N PRO A 26 12.31 -0.40 -13.00
CA PRO A 26 13.58 -0.58 -12.30
C PRO A 26 14.33 0.74 -12.17
N LEU A 27 15.20 0.83 -11.16
CA LEU A 27 16.15 1.93 -11.02
C LEU A 27 17.17 1.88 -12.15
N GLY A 28 17.51 3.06 -12.70
CA GLY A 28 18.45 3.18 -13.82
C GLY A 28 19.89 2.81 -13.46
N LEU A 29 20.24 2.81 -12.16
CA LEU A 29 21.53 2.37 -11.66
C LEU A 29 21.31 1.37 -10.51
N PRO A 30 22.08 0.28 -10.46
CA PRO A 30 22.01 -0.66 -9.35
C PRO A 30 22.50 0.02 -8.06
N ALA A 31 21.74 -0.15 -7.00
CA ALA A 31 22.10 0.30 -5.67
C ALA A 31 23.32 -0.48 -5.14
N THR A 32 24.10 0.16 -4.27
CA THR A 32 25.27 -0.45 -3.63
C THR A 32 24.88 -1.67 -2.79
N SER A 33 23.76 -1.59 -2.07
CA SER A 33 23.21 -2.68 -1.27
C SER A 33 21.68 -2.63 -1.26
N PRO A 34 20.99 -3.75 -1.52
CA PRO A 34 19.54 -3.79 -1.38
C PRO A 34 19.11 -3.97 0.08
N ASP A 35 17.96 -3.39 0.42
CA ASP A 35 17.28 -3.67 1.69
C ASP A 35 16.71 -5.08 1.73
N ILE A 36 16.16 -5.53 0.60
CA ILE A 36 15.56 -6.85 0.43
C ILE A 36 16.04 -7.49 -0.88
N GLN A 37 16.50 -8.73 -0.81
CA GLN A 37 16.70 -9.57 -1.99
C GLN A 37 15.46 -10.44 -2.24
N LEU A 38 14.88 -10.28 -3.42
CA LEU A 38 13.76 -11.07 -3.93
C LEU A 38 14.29 -12.21 -4.80
N ARG A 39 13.89 -13.43 -4.45
CA ARG A 39 14.25 -14.67 -5.15
C ARG A 39 12.98 -15.33 -5.66
N LEU A 40 12.54 -14.88 -6.84
CA LEU A 40 11.31 -15.28 -7.48
C LEU A 40 11.52 -16.58 -8.27
N GLY A 41 10.63 -17.55 -8.07
CA GLY A 41 10.70 -18.88 -8.67
C GLY A 41 11.70 -19.82 -7.96
N ILE A 42 12.21 -19.43 -6.80
CA ILE A 42 13.25 -20.17 -6.07
C ILE A 42 12.76 -20.44 -4.65
N SER A 43 12.84 -21.70 -4.23
CA SER A 43 12.59 -22.10 -2.84
C SER A 43 13.83 -21.86 -1.98
N PRO A 44 13.70 -21.42 -0.72
CA PRO A 44 14.86 -21.29 0.17
C PRO A 44 15.60 -22.62 0.38
N HIS A 45 14.91 -23.76 0.26
CA HIS A 45 15.51 -25.10 0.37
C HIS A 45 16.52 -25.42 -0.73
N CYS A 46 16.52 -24.66 -1.85
CA CYS A 46 17.52 -24.81 -2.91
C CYS A 46 18.85 -24.11 -2.58
N GLU A 47 18.85 -23.21 -1.60
CA GLU A 47 19.98 -22.33 -1.31
C GLU A 47 20.44 -22.42 0.14
N LEU A 48 19.58 -22.92 1.03
CA LEU A 48 19.80 -23.02 2.47
C LEU A 48 19.64 -24.46 2.92
N GLU A 49 20.59 -24.93 3.72
CA GLU A 49 20.42 -26.15 4.51
C GLU A 49 19.50 -25.85 5.69
N LEU A 50 18.23 -26.23 5.55
CA LEU A 50 17.20 -25.99 6.56
C LEU A 50 16.86 -27.31 7.26
N PRO A 51 16.82 -27.34 8.60
CA PRO A 51 16.44 -28.54 9.33
C PRO A 51 15.00 -28.95 8.98
N THR A 52 14.82 -30.26 8.76
CA THR A 52 13.51 -30.88 8.57
C THR A 52 12.91 -31.11 9.95
N GLU A 53 12.22 -30.10 10.48
CA GLU A 53 11.55 -30.14 11.78
C GLU A 53 10.11 -29.63 11.67
N GLU A 54 9.34 -29.81 12.74
CA GLU A 54 7.94 -29.41 12.80
C GLU A 54 7.74 -27.90 12.52
N GLU A 55 6.73 -27.60 11.72
CA GLU A 55 6.32 -26.23 11.42
C GLU A 55 5.33 -25.74 12.48
N GLU A 56 5.56 -24.54 13.02
CA GLU A 56 4.67 -23.93 14.00
C GLU A 56 3.71 -22.97 13.28
N LEU A 57 2.40 -23.24 13.35
CA LEU A 57 1.39 -22.34 12.78
C LEU A 57 1.39 -21.00 13.53
N ALA A 58 1.66 -19.92 12.79
CA ALA A 58 1.79 -18.57 13.34
C ALA A 58 0.51 -17.74 13.18
N ASP A 59 -0.19 -17.87 12.05
CA ASP A 59 -1.42 -17.10 11.74
C ASP A 59 -2.27 -17.81 10.68
N VAL A 60 -3.58 -17.58 10.74
CA VAL A 60 -4.55 -18.03 9.74
C VAL A 60 -5.43 -16.85 9.34
N SER A 61 -5.57 -16.64 8.03
CA SER A 61 -6.46 -15.60 7.52
C SER A 61 -7.91 -15.85 7.96
N PRO A 62 -8.62 -14.82 8.44
CA PRO A 62 -10.05 -14.92 8.73
C PRO A 62 -10.91 -14.97 7.46
N PHE A 63 -10.35 -14.62 6.30
CA PHE A 63 -11.02 -14.71 5.00
C PHE A 63 -10.84 -16.11 4.41
N THR A 64 -11.93 -16.66 3.87
CA THR A 64 -11.97 -17.99 3.26
C THR A 64 -12.36 -17.90 1.78
N THR A 65 -11.97 -18.91 1.02
CA THR A 65 -12.49 -19.21 -0.32
C THR A 65 -13.97 -19.57 -0.25
N GLU A 66 -14.61 -19.72 -1.41
CA GLU A 66 -15.99 -20.23 -1.51
C GLU A 66 -16.14 -21.65 -0.94
N THR A 67 -15.06 -22.44 -0.95
CA THR A 67 -15.01 -23.79 -0.36
C THR A 67 -14.76 -23.78 1.15
N GLY A 68 -14.65 -22.61 1.78
CA GLY A 68 -14.42 -22.45 3.22
C GLY A 68 -12.96 -22.58 3.64
N GLU A 69 -12.01 -22.68 2.70
CA GLU A 69 -10.59 -22.76 3.02
C GLU A 69 -9.99 -21.37 3.28
N PRO A 70 -9.19 -21.17 4.34
CA PRO A 70 -8.47 -19.92 4.55
C PRO A 70 -7.63 -19.51 3.34
N VAL A 71 -7.78 -18.26 2.89
CA VAL A 71 -7.05 -17.74 1.71
C VAL A 71 -5.54 -17.62 1.93
N ARG A 72 -5.10 -17.57 3.19
CA ARG A 72 -3.69 -17.50 3.59
C ARG A 72 -3.48 -18.18 4.94
N ARG A 73 -2.36 -18.87 5.08
CA ARG A 73 -1.83 -19.39 6.34
C ARG A 73 -0.35 -19.05 6.46
N MET A 74 0.14 -18.95 7.69
CA MET A 74 1.54 -18.60 7.96
C MET A 74 2.14 -19.49 9.02
N TRP A 75 3.41 -19.84 8.84
CA TRP A 75 4.14 -20.74 9.73
C TRP A 75 5.52 -20.19 10.05
N ARG A 76 6.00 -20.45 11.26
CA ARG A 76 7.43 -20.41 11.57
C ARG A 76 8.01 -21.77 11.22
N VAL A 77 9.03 -21.77 10.37
CA VAL A 77 9.67 -23.00 9.90
C VAL A 77 11.17 -22.96 10.22
N ALA A 78 11.80 -24.13 10.25
CA ALA A 78 13.22 -24.28 10.55
C ALA A 78 13.62 -23.58 11.87
N LYS A 79 12.97 -23.94 12.98
CA LYS A 79 13.14 -23.29 14.31
C LYS A 79 12.90 -21.77 14.30
N GLY A 80 12.00 -21.32 13.44
CA GLY A 80 11.68 -19.90 13.27
C GLY A 80 12.76 -19.09 12.55
N ALA A 81 13.66 -19.75 11.80
CA ALA A 81 14.59 -19.07 10.90
C ALA A 81 13.87 -18.36 9.75
N LEU A 82 12.75 -18.93 9.30
CA LEU A 82 11.91 -18.39 8.23
C LEU A 82 10.45 -18.25 8.69
N LEU A 83 9.79 -17.23 8.17
CA LEU A 83 8.33 -17.10 8.18
C LEU A 83 7.81 -17.49 6.79
N ARG A 84 7.08 -18.61 6.72
CA ARG A 84 6.44 -19.11 5.50
C ARG A 84 5.03 -18.54 5.41
N ILE A 85 4.65 -18.00 4.25
CA ILE A 85 3.33 -17.50 3.93
C ILE A 85 2.81 -18.33 2.76
N ALA A 86 1.74 -19.10 2.94
CA ALA A 86 1.13 -19.87 1.85
C ALA A 86 -0.29 -19.38 1.57
N TYR A 87 -0.60 -19.24 0.29
CA TYR A 87 -1.92 -18.90 -0.23
C TYR A 87 -2.66 -20.16 -0.69
N PHE A 88 -3.99 -20.05 -0.77
CA PHE A 88 -4.87 -21.17 -1.16
C PHE A 88 -4.58 -21.71 -2.56
N ASP A 89 -4.03 -20.88 -3.46
CA ASP A 89 -3.71 -21.24 -4.84
C ASP A 89 -2.36 -21.97 -4.96
N GLY A 90 -1.69 -22.27 -3.84
CA GLY A 90 -0.38 -22.92 -3.80
C GLY A 90 0.80 -21.95 -3.91
N THR A 91 0.57 -20.65 -4.09
CA THR A 91 1.64 -19.65 -4.05
C THR A 91 2.21 -19.53 -2.63
N GLN A 92 3.54 -19.52 -2.52
CA GLN A 92 4.25 -19.49 -1.25
C GLN A 92 5.36 -18.44 -1.24
N PHE A 93 5.56 -17.83 -0.07
CA PHE A 93 6.65 -16.92 0.22
C PHE A 93 7.38 -17.33 1.50
N TRP A 94 8.67 -17.02 1.59
CA TRP A 94 9.46 -17.19 2.80
C TRP A 94 10.23 -15.92 3.10
N LEU A 95 10.13 -15.41 4.32
CA LEU A 95 10.90 -14.26 4.79
C LEU A 95 11.90 -14.72 5.86
N ASP A 96 13.17 -14.35 5.71
CA ASP A 96 14.16 -14.65 6.74
C ASP A 96 13.98 -13.79 8.00
N ARG A 97 14.55 -14.27 9.12
CA ARG A 97 14.49 -13.56 10.40
C ARG A 97 15.12 -12.16 10.35
N LYS A 98 16.07 -11.91 9.45
CA LYS A 98 16.68 -10.59 9.23
C LYS A 98 15.81 -9.68 8.35
N ARG A 99 14.74 -10.21 7.76
CA ARG A 99 13.83 -9.54 6.80
C ARG A 99 14.56 -8.99 5.59
N LYS A 100 15.70 -9.57 5.21
CA LYS A 100 16.57 -9.17 4.10
C LYS A 100 16.43 -10.07 2.89
N ASN A 101 15.90 -11.26 3.05
CA ASN A 101 15.71 -12.21 1.96
C ASN A 101 14.26 -12.66 1.91
N LEU A 102 13.66 -12.59 0.73
CA LEU A 102 12.29 -13.00 0.45
C LEU A 102 12.29 -13.92 -0.76
N TRP A 103 11.90 -15.18 -0.55
CA TRP A 103 11.74 -16.17 -1.60
C TRP A 103 10.27 -16.28 -1.99
N ALA A 104 10.00 -16.63 -3.24
CA ALA A 104 8.65 -16.90 -3.73
C ALA A 104 8.63 -18.07 -4.71
N THR A 105 7.62 -18.93 -4.58
CA THR A 105 7.34 -20.02 -5.53
C THR A 105 5.84 -20.09 -5.78
N TRP A 106 5.44 -20.53 -6.97
CA TRP A 106 4.05 -20.71 -7.34
C TRP A 106 3.92 -21.94 -8.24
N PRO A 107 2.76 -22.62 -8.27
CA PRO A 107 2.55 -23.77 -9.15
C PRO A 107 2.46 -23.32 -10.61
N ALA A 108 2.69 -24.25 -11.54
CA ALA A 108 2.57 -23.99 -12.98
C ALA A 108 1.16 -23.55 -13.42
N THR A 109 0.14 -23.84 -12.59
CA THR A 109 -1.24 -23.41 -12.78
C THR A 109 -1.47 -21.93 -12.44
N SER A 110 -0.55 -21.29 -11.71
CA SER A 110 -0.64 -19.88 -11.32
C SER A 110 0.26 -19.01 -12.21
N SER A 111 -0.20 -17.80 -12.53
CA SER A 111 0.59 -16.83 -13.28
C SER A 111 1.60 -16.11 -12.38
N PHE A 112 2.68 -15.62 -12.99
CA PHE A 112 3.62 -14.74 -12.29
C PHE A 112 2.93 -13.44 -11.81
N GLU A 113 1.96 -12.92 -12.56
CA GLU A 113 1.19 -11.72 -12.19
C GLU A 113 0.35 -11.92 -10.92
N ASN A 114 -0.22 -13.11 -10.73
CA ASN A 114 -0.93 -13.48 -9.50
C ASN A 114 0.03 -13.48 -8.29
N THR A 115 1.24 -14.02 -8.48
CA THR A 115 2.27 -13.98 -7.44
C THR A 115 2.69 -12.54 -7.11
N LEU A 116 2.86 -11.69 -8.13
CA LEU A 116 3.22 -10.28 -7.92
C LEU A 116 2.14 -9.51 -7.16
N THR A 117 0.88 -9.86 -7.35
CA THR A 117 -0.24 -9.29 -6.59
C THR A 117 -0.09 -9.55 -5.09
N TYR A 118 0.24 -10.78 -4.71
CA TYR A 118 0.51 -11.11 -3.30
C TYR A 118 1.79 -10.45 -2.80
N LEU A 119 2.84 -10.44 -3.62
CA LEU A 119 4.12 -9.81 -3.30
C LEU A 119 3.94 -8.33 -2.98
N LEU A 120 3.39 -7.56 -3.93
CA LEU A 120 3.31 -6.11 -3.86
C LEU A 120 2.28 -5.61 -2.84
N GLY A 121 1.21 -6.37 -2.61
CA GLY A 121 0.23 -6.08 -1.56
C GLY A 121 0.59 -6.74 -0.22
N PRO A 122 -0.10 -7.82 0.18
CA PRO A 122 -0.04 -8.35 1.53
C PRO A 122 1.34 -8.80 2.01
N VAL A 123 2.18 -9.37 1.15
CA VAL A 123 3.50 -9.82 1.56
C VAL A 123 4.39 -8.63 1.92
N LEU A 124 4.51 -7.62 1.05
CA LEU A 124 5.26 -6.41 1.38
C LEU A 124 4.66 -5.67 2.57
N GLY A 125 3.33 -5.62 2.69
CA GLY A 125 2.67 -5.11 3.90
C GLY A 125 3.17 -5.80 5.16
N ILE A 126 3.24 -7.13 5.18
CA ILE A 126 3.81 -7.90 6.30
C ILE A 126 5.29 -7.56 6.52
N VAL A 127 6.10 -7.47 5.46
CA VAL A 127 7.53 -7.13 5.59
C VAL A 127 7.73 -5.76 6.22
N LEU A 128 6.99 -4.74 5.78
CA LEU A 128 7.04 -3.38 6.33
C LEU A 128 6.70 -3.38 7.81
N ARG A 129 5.60 -4.04 8.17
CA ARG A 129 5.13 -4.17 9.57
C ARG A 129 6.16 -4.88 10.46
N LEU A 130 6.79 -5.95 9.96
CA LEU A 130 7.85 -6.66 10.68
C LEU A 130 9.17 -5.88 10.79
N ARG A 131 9.34 -4.86 9.95
CA ARG A 131 10.42 -3.86 10.04
C ARG A 131 10.05 -2.65 10.91
N GLY A 132 8.87 -2.65 11.52
CA GLY A 132 8.42 -1.56 12.40
C GLY A 132 7.90 -0.33 11.66
N ILE A 133 7.67 -0.41 10.34
CA ILE A 133 7.06 0.66 9.55
C ILE A 133 5.55 0.64 9.77
N THR A 134 4.96 1.80 10.05
CA THR A 134 3.51 1.89 10.26
C THR A 134 2.80 1.86 8.92
N CYS A 135 1.79 0.98 8.76
CA CYS A 135 1.03 0.89 7.52
C CYS A 135 -0.47 1.02 7.78
N LEU A 136 -1.12 1.92 7.04
CA LEU A 136 -2.58 2.07 7.03
C LEU A 136 -3.16 1.40 5.78
N HIS A 137 -4.33 0.76 5.93
CA HIS A 137 -5.12 0.32 4.78
C HIS A 137 -5.82 1.53 4.16
N ALA A 138 -5.10 2.18 3.25
CA ALA A 138 -5.39 3.54 2.82
C ALA A 138 -4.98 3.77 1.36
N SER A 139 -5.40 4.90 0.81
CA SER A 139 -4.84 5.47 -0.43
C SER A 139 -4.30 6.86 -0.13
N ALA A 140 -3.22 7.27 -0.78
CA ALA A 140 -2.59 8.58 -0.55
C ALA A 140 -2.36 9.35 -1.85
N VAL A 141 -2.67 10.65 -1.82
CA VAL A 141 -2.57 11.57 -2.95
C VAL A 141 -1.77 12.80 -2.55
N SER A 142 -1.01 13.34 -3.49
CA SER A 142 -0.21 14.55 -3.36
C SER A 142 -1.03 15.82 -3.60
N PHE A 143 -0.95 16.76 -2.67
CA PHE A 143 -1.52 18.11 -2.72
C PHE A 143 -0.38 19.11 -2.52
N GLY A 144 0.17 19.61 -3.63
CA GLY A 144 1.45 20.33 -3.60
C GLY A 144 2.58 19.43 -3.14
N ASP A 145 3.30 19.83 -2.10
CA ASP A 145 4.37 19.03 -1.46
C ASP A 145 3.88 18.25 -0.22
N TRP A 146 2.56 18.09 -0.06
CA TRP A 146 1.96 17.33 1.04
C TRP A 146 1.28 16.06 0.54
N GLY A 147 1.39 14.98 1.30
CA GLY A 147 0.56 13.79 1.16
C GLY A 147 -0.74 13.93 1.96
N VAL A 148 -1.86 13.47 1.40
CA VAL A 148 -3.14 13.33 2.09
C VAL A 148 -3.60 11.89 1.98
N ALA A 149 -3.92 11.26 3.10
CA ALA A 149 -4.34 9.87 3.17
C ALA A 149 -5.87 9.73 3.31
N PHE A 150 -6.45 8.79 2.59
CA PHE A 150 -7.84 8.37 2.66
C PHE A 150 -7.90 6.99 3.30
N VAL A 151 -8.42 6.91 4.52
CA VAL A 151 -8.47 5.71 5.35
C VAL A 151 -9.93 5.32 5.55
N GLY A 152 -10.23 4.05 5.67
CA GLY A 152 -11.58 3.56 5.91
C GLY A 152 -11.70 2.08 5.60
N SER A 153 -12.86 1.51 5.93
CA SER A 153 -13.09 0.08 5.76
C SER A 153 -13.02 -0.36 4.28
N ALA A 154 -12.99 -1.68 4.05
CA ALA A 154 -13.08 -2.23 2.70
C ALA A 154 -14.37 -1.74 2.02
N GLY A 155 -14.25 -1.19 0.80
CA GLY A 155 -15.40 -0.64 0.06
C GLY A 155 -15.79 0.80 0.42
N ALA A 156 -15.15 1.43 1.41
CA ALA A 156 -15.41 2.84 1.79
C ALA A 156 -15.12 3.86 0.67
N GLY A 157 -14.35 3.46 -0.35
CA GLY A 157 -14.09 4.29 -1.54
C GLY A 157 -12.69 4.90 -1.60
N LYS A 158 -11.73 4.44 -0.78
CA LYS A 158 -10.35 4.95 -0.71
C LYS A 158 -9.67 5.09 -2.08
N SER A 159 -9.58 3.98 -2.81
CA SER A 159 -8.98 3.93 -4.14
C SER A 159 -9.81 4.71 -5.17
N THR A 160 -11.15 4.74 -5.01
CA THR A 160 -12.06 5.50 -5.87
C THR A 160 -11.84 7.01 -5.70
N THR A 161 -11.69 7.49 -4.46
CA THR A 161 -11.37 8.89 -4.14
C THR A 161 -9.97 9.26 -4.66
N ALA A 162 -8.97 8.40 -4.46
CA ALA A 162 -7.64 8.62 -5.00
C ALA A 162 -7.63 8.69 -6.54
N ALA A 163 -8.39 7.81 -7.21
CA ALA A 163 -8.54 7.83 -8.66
C ALA A 163 -9.30 9.08 -9.16
N ALA A 164 -10.30 9.57 -8.42
CA ALA A 164 -11.00 10.81 -8.75
C ALA A 164 -10.07 12.03 -8.71
N PHE A 165 -9.19 12.11 -7.70
CA PHE A 165 -8.14 13.13 -7.66
C PHE A 165 -7.08 12.93 -8.74
N ALA A 166 -6.72 11.69 -9.07
CA ALA A 166 -5.80 11.40 -10.16
C ALA A 166 -6.32 11.94 -11.51
N ARG A 167 -7.63 11.80 -11.78
CA ARG A 167 -8.29 12.39 -12.96
C ARG A 167 -8.28 13.92 -12.97
N GLN A 168 -8.19 14.54 -11.80
CA GLN A 168 -8.05 16.00 -11.63
C GLN A 168 -6.58 16.45 -11.68
N GLY A 169 -5.63 15.55 -11.99
CA GLY A 169 -4.20 15.87 -12.15
C GLY A 169 -3.38 15.83 -10.86
N PHE A 170 -3.96 15.40 -9.73
CA PHE A 170 -3.19 15.16 -8.51
C PHE A 170 -2.40 13.85 -8.63
N GLY A 171 -1.22 13.77 -8.02
CA GLY A 171 -0.37 12.59 -8.10
C GLY A 171 -0.75 11.58 -7.01
N VAL A 172 -0.94 10.31 -7.36
CA VAL A 172 -1.12 9.23 -6.38
C VAL A 172 0.25 8.81 -5.86
N ILE A 173 0.40 8.76 -4.54
CA ILE A 173 1.63 8.36 -3.83
C ILE A 173 1.58 6.86 -3.57
N SER A 174 0.43 6.38 -3.07
CA SER A 174 0.21 4.97 -2.75
C SER A 174 -1.27 4.61 -2.79
N ASP A 175 -1.57 3.33 -3.00
CA ASP A 175 -2.90 2.73 -2.90
C ASP A 175 -2.82 1.38 -2.18
N ASP A 176 -3.90 0.98 -1.50
CA ASP A 176 -4.03 -0.21 -0.64
C ASP A 176 -3.20 -0.21 0.66
N ILE A 177 -1.93 0.18 0.59
CA ILE A 177 -0.98 0.24 1.71
C ILE A 177 -0.35 1.63 1.74
N VAL A 178 -0.67 2.45 2.74
CA VAL A 178 0.02 3.73 2.98
C VAL A 178 1.04 3.51 4.10
N ALA A 179 2.31 3.42 3.71
CA ALA A 179 3.42 3.29 4.65
C ALA A 179 3.84 4.67 5.17
N LEU A 180 3.93 4.78 6.49
CA LEU A 180 4.28 5.99 7.22
C LEU A 180 5.59 5.81 7.97
N VAL A 181 6.46 6.80 7.85
CA VAL A 181 7.66 6.95 8.67
C VAL A 181 7.65 8.29 9.35
N GLU A 182 8.14 8.33 10.58
CA GLU A 182 8.29 9.56 11.36
C GLU A 182 9.77 9.94 11.37
N LYS A 183 10.11 11.11 10.82
CA LYS A 183 11.45 11.68 10.86
C LYS A 183 11.36 13.10 11.42
N GLU A 184 12.19 13.43 12.41
CA GLU A 184 12.23 14.77 13.00
C GLU A 184 10.83 15.27 13.44
N ASN A 185 10.02 14.37 14.02
CA ASN A 185 8.62 14.59 14.42
C ASN A 185 7.63 14.92 13.27
N VAL A 186 8.03 14.69 12.02
CA VAL A 186 7.16 14.83 10.84
C VAL A 186 6.88 13.46 10.23
N PHE A 187 5.61 13.14 10.11
CA PHE A 187 5.15 11.94 9.42
C PHE A 187 5.27 12.14 7.91
N HIS A 188 5.86 11.17 7.23
CA HIS A 188 5.97 11.13 5.78
C HIS A 188 5.25 9.90 5.23
N VAL A 189 4.57 10.10 4.10
CA VAL A 189 4.01 9.02 3.29
C VAL A 189 5.06 8.52 2.32
N LEU A 190 5.34 7.22 2.34
CA LEU A 190 6.26 6.61 1.39
C LEU A 190 5.53 6.22 0.10
N PRO A 191 6.14 6.47 -1.07
CA PRO A 191 5.58 6.09 -2.36
C PRO A 191 5.60 4.56 -2.52
N ALA A 192 4.53 4.00 -3.05
CA ALA A 192 4.45 2.57 -3.37
C ALA A 192 5.00 2.29 -4.76
N TYR A 193 4.11 2.04 -5.71
CA TYR A 193 4.39 1.69 -7.10
C TYR A 193 3.33 2.33 -8.02
N PRO A 194 3.60 2.49 -9.33
CA PRO A 194 2.81 3.34 -10.20
C PRO A 194 1.52 2.67 -10.72
N HIS A 195 0.70 2.11 -9.85
CA HIS A 195 -0.65 1.69 -10.19
C HIS A 195 -1.61 1.73 -9.02
N LEU A 196 -2.90 1.89 -9.35
CA LEU A 196 -4.03 1.88 -8.42
C LEU A 196 -5.04 0.82 -8.89
N CYS A 197 -5.70 0.14 -7.96
CA CYS A 197 -6.69 -0.89 -8.28
C CYS A 197 -8.12 -0.44 -8.01
N LEU A 198 -9.01 -0.61 -8.98
CA LEU A 198 -10.42 -0.22 -8.91
C LEU A 198 -11.35 -1.41 -9.14
N TRP A 199 -12.49 -1.42 -8.48
CA TRP A 199 -13.59 -2.32 -8.86
C TRP A 199 -14.26 -1.86 -10.16
N PRO A 200 -14.85 -2.77 -10.96
CA PRO A 200 -15.53 -2.41 -12.21
C PRO A 200 -16.52 -1.25 -12.07
N ASP A 201 -17.32 -1.22 -10.99
CA ASP A 201 -18.28 -0.13 -10.72
C ASP A 201 -17.61 1.23 -10.56
N SER A 202 -16.44 1.27 -9.91
CA SER A 202 -15.65 2.50 -9.80
C SER A 202 -15.08 2.92 -11.15
N VAL A 203 -14.70 1.96 -12.01
CA VAL A 203 -14.24 2.26 -13.37
C VAL A 203 -15.38 2.78 -14.23
N GLN A 204 -16.55 2.15 -14.16
CA GLN A 204 -17.76 2.60 -14.85
C GLN A 204 -18.11 4.04 -14.46
N MET A 205 -18.09 4.34 -13.15
CA MET A 205 -18.39 5.66 -12.61
C MET A 205 -17.38 6.73 -13.08
N LEU A 206 -16.08 6.39 -13.08
CA LEU A 206 -15.01 7.34 -13.38
C LEU A 206 -14.68 7.47 -14.87
N TYR A 207 -14.86 6.42 -15.66
CA TYR A 207 -14.39 6.34 -17.04
C TYR A 207 -15.50 5.97 -18.04
N GLY A 208 -16.73 5.78 -17.56
CA GLY A 208 -17.91 5.54 -18.41
C GLY A 208 -18.04 4.11 -18.93
N SER A 209 -17.08 3.22 -18.65
CA SER A 209 -17.14 1.80 -19.04
C SER A 209 -16.35 0.93 -18.05
N THR A 210 -16.85 -0.25 -17.69
CA THR A 210 -16.12 -1.26 -16.89
C THR A 210 -14.84 -1.75 -17.56
N GLU A 211 -14.77 -1.66 -18.89
CA GLU A 211 -13.64 -2.10 -19.72
C GLU A 211 -12.68 -0.96 -20.08
N ALA A 212 -12.91 0.26 -19.56
CA ALA A 212 -12.05 1.41 -19.83
C ALA A 212 -10.61 1.23 -19.29
N LEU A 213 -10.43 0.29 -18.36
CA LEU A 213 -9.15 -0.07 -17.78
C LEU A 213 -8.92 -1.58 -17.91
N PRO A 214 -7.67 -2.02 -18.11
CA PRO A 214 -7.35 -3.44 -18.18
C PRO A 214 -7.63 -4.13 -16.83
N ARG A 215 -7.89 -5.43 -16.88
CA ARG A 215 -7.90 -6.26 -15.66
C ARG A 215 -6.54 -6.20 -14.98
N PHE A 216 -6.57 -6.28 -13.65
CA PHE A 216 -5.35 -6.28 -12.84
C PHE A 216 -4.57 -7.58 -12.99
N VAL A 217 -5.29 -8.71 -12.91
CA VAL A 217 -4.84 -10.04 -13.32
C VAL A 217 -6.01 -10.75 -14.02
N PRO A 218 -5.77 -11.74 -14.90
CA PRO A 218 -6.83 -12.34 -15.73
C PRO A 218 -8.06 -12.83 -14.95
N ASP A 219 -7.81 -13.42 -13.78
CA ASP A 219 -8.80 -14.10 -12.94
C ASP A 219 -9.45 -13.18 -11.89
N TRP A 220 -9.08 -11.89 -11.85
CA TRP A 220 -9.65 -10.92 -10.91
C TRP A 220 -10.50 -9.87 -11.63
N GLU A 221 -11.62 -9.52 -11.01
CA GLU A 221 -12.50 -8.47 -11.52
C GLU A 221 -11.90 -7.07 -11.36
N LYS A 222 -10.99 -6.87 -10.40
CA LYS A 222 -10.35 -5.56 -10.20
C LYS A 222 -9.61 -5.13 -11.48
N ARG A 223 -9.78 -3.86 -11.81
CA ARG A 223 -9.13 -3.18 -12.92
C ARG A 223 -7.93 -2.40 -12.42
N ARG A 224 -6.91 -2.28 -13.27
CA ARG A 224 -5.67 -1.56 -12.97
C ARG A 224 -5.69 -0.21 -13.67
N LEU A 225 -5.42 0.86 -12.92
CA LEU A 225 -5.08 2.16 -13.46
C LEU A 225 -3.55 2.34 -13.39
N PRO A 226 -2.82 2.24 -14.51
CA PRO A 226 -1.41 2.61 -14.55
C PRO A 226 -1.25 4.12 -14.31
N LEU A 227 -0.45 4.50 -13.33
CA LEU A 227 -0.17 5.90 -13.03
C LEU A 227 0.92 6.38 -13.99
N GLY A 228 0.53 7.27 -14.91
CA GLY A 228 1.24 7.62 -16.15
C GLY A 228 0.34 7.48 -17.39
N PHE A 229 -0.83 6.86 -17.24
CA PHE A 229 -1.86 6.72 -18.26
C PHE A 229 -3.07 7.63 -17.97
N ALA A 230 -3.75 8.09 -19.03
CA ALA A 230 -4.99 8.88 -18.95
C ALA A 230 -4.94 10.10 -17.99
N GLY A 231 -3.78 10.77 -17.90
CA GLY A 231 -3.59 11.95 -17.05
C GLY A 231 -3.40 11.66 -15.56
N ALA A 232 -3.53 10.41 -15.11
CA ALA A 232 -3.19 10.02 -13.75
C ALA A 232 -1.67 10.07 -13.55
N ARG A 233 -1.18 10.74 -12.51
CA ARG A 233 0.25 10.88 -12.21
C ARG A 233 0.65 9.99 -11.03
N PHE A 234 1.83 9.39 -11.09
CA PHE A 234 2.50 8.83 -9.92
C PHE A 234 3.36 9.89 -9.24
N GLU A 235 3.27 10.02 -7.93
CA GLU A 235 4.19 10.84 -7.12
C GLU A 235 5.26 9.93 -6.50
N PRO A 236 6.50 9.95 -7.03
CA PRO A 236 7.57 9.06 -6.58
C PRO A 236 8.33 9.59 -5.35
N ARG A 237 8.01 10.79 -4.85
CA ARG A 237 8.67 11.36 -3.66
C ARG A 237 7.95 10.91 -2.39
N ALA A 238 8.71 10.71 -1.32
CA ALA A 238 8.14 10.69 0.02
C ALA A 238 7.73 12.12 0.39
N LEU A 239 6.48 12.31 0.82
CA LEU A 239 5.93 13.63 1.15
C LEU A 239 5.48 13.69 2.61
N PRO A 240 5.65 14.82 3.30
CA PRO A 240 5.07 15.01 4.63
C PRO A 240 3.55 14.85 4.58
N LEU A 241 2.99 14.17 5.57
CA LEU A 241 1.57 13.88 5.67
C LEU A 241 0.85 15.11 6.25
N GLY A 242 0.05 15.78 5.42
CA GLY A 242 -0.66 17.00 5.79
C GLY A 242 -2.01 16.75 6.46
N ALA A 243 -2.72 15.69 6.06
CA ALA A 243 -4.02 15.34 6.64
C ALA A 243 -4.39 13.88 6.40
N VAL A 244 -5.27 13.35 7.27
CA VAL A 244 -5.91 12.04 7.11
C VAL A 244 -7.43 12.21 7.09
N TYR A 245 -8.09 11.71 6.06
CA TYR A 245 -9.55 11.64 5.97
C TYR A 245 -10.02 10.21 6.20
N MET A 246 -10.79 10.02 7.27
CA MET A 246 -11.53 8.80 7.56
C MET A 246 -12.82 8.81 6.72
N LEU A 247 -12.88 7.97 5.70
CA LEU A 247 -14.07 7.70 4.91
C LEU A 247 -15.04 6.86 5.72
N GLU A 248 -16.14 7.47 6.13
CA GLU A 248 -17.22 6.84 6.89
C GLU A 248 -18.32 6.30 5.97
N GLU A 249 -19.37 5.74 6.55
CA GLU A 249 -20.54 5.24 5.83
C GLU A 249 -21.15 6.31 4.91
N ARG A 250 -21.68 5.86 3.77
CA ARG A 250 -22.38 6.75 2.84
C ARG A 250 -23.70 7.21 3.45
N ARG A 251 -24.03 8.49 3.27
CA ARG A 251 -25.24 9.12 3.80
C ARG A 251 -26.07 9.74 2.65
N PRO A 252 -27.39 9.93 2.83
CA PRO A 252 -28.18 10.79 1.95
C PRO A 252 -27.81 12.28 2.16
N ASP A 253 -28.55 13.19 1.54
CA ASP A 253 -28.43 14.62 1.79
C ASP A 253 -28.42 14.94 3.30
N PRO A 254 -27.54 15.84 3.77
CA PRO A 254 -26.75 16.80 2.98
C PRO A 254 -25.33 16.31 2.58
N ALA A 255 -25.06 15.00 2.55
CA ALA A 255 -23.74 14.49 2.15
C ALA A 255 -23.35 14.87 0.70
N PRO A 256 -22.05 15.02 0.38
CA PRO A 256 -20.90 14.81 1.26
C PRO A 256 -20.60 15.99 2.20
N TYR A 257 -20.08 15.71 3.39
CA TYR A 257 -19.60 16.73 4.33
C TYR A 257 -18.42 16.21 5.16
N VAL A 258 -17.61 17.15 5.65
CA VAL A 258 -16.45 16.89 6.52
C VAL A 258 -16.78 17.32 7.95
N GLU A 259 -16.35 16.54 8.93
CA GLU A 259 -16.47 16.87 10.34
C GLU A 259 -15.15 16.63 11.10
N GLN A 260 -15.04 17.26 12.27
CA GLN A 260 -13.94 16.97 13.20
C GLN A 260 -14.17 15.61 13.88
N ILE A 261 -13.09 14.88 14.06
CA ILE A 261 -13.07 13.65 14.86
C ILE A 261 -12.30 13.91 16.15
N ARG A 262 -12.77 13.35 17.26
CA ARG A 262 -12.04 13.40 18.52
C ARG A 262 -10.77 12.55 18.39
N ALA A 263 -9.67 13.01 18.97
CA ALA A 263 -8.38 12.32 18.92
C ALA A 263 -8.49 10.83 19.33
N GLN A 264 -9.27 10.53 20.37
CA GLN A 264 -9.46 9.15 20.83
C GLN A 264 -10.16 8.28 19.79
N ASP A 265 -11.23 8.79 19.18
CA ASP A 265 -11.96 8.07 18.14
C ASP A 265 -11.06 7.87 16.91
N ALA A 266 -10.29 8.89 16.53
CA ALA A 266 -9.35 8.81 15.41
C ALA A 266 -8.27 7.75 15.65
N LEU A 267 -7.72 7.68 16.86
CA LEU A 267 -6.74 6.66 17.23
C LEU A 267 -7.34 5.25 17.11
N ILE A 268 -8.55 5.03 17.62
CA ILE A 268 -9.22 3.72 17.54
C ILE A 268 -9.53 3.34 16.09
N SER A 269 -10.01 4.28 15.28
CA SER A 269 -10.25 4.03 13.85
C SER A 269 -8.94 3.70 13.11
N LEU A 270 -7.85 4.43 13.36
CA LEU A 270 -6.55 4.16 12.74
C LEU A 270 -5.98 2.80 13.15
N VAL A 271 -6.09 2.41 14.43
CA VAL A 271 -5.68 1.08 14.90
C VAL A 271 -6.49 -0.01 14.19
N THR A 272 -7.79 0.22 13.99
CA THR A 272 -8.67 -0.74 13.30
C THR A 272 -8.29 -0.90 11.83
N GLU A 273 -7.97 0.21 11.15
CA GLU A 273 -7.58 0.25 9.74
C GLU A 273 -6.06 0.07 9.52
N SER A 274 -5.32 -0.35 10.55
CA SER A 274 -3.89 -0.66 10.42
C SER A 274 -3.68 -2.00 9.71
N TYR A 275 -2.79 -2.01 8.72
CA TYR A 275 -2.55 -3.17 7.88
C TYR A 275 -1.93 -4.32 8.69
N ALA A 276 -2.43 -5.54 8.49
CA ALA A 276 -1.94 -6.74 9.17
C ALA A 276 -1.92 -6.66 10.72
N ASN A 277 -2.81 -5.88 11.35
CA ASN A 277 -2.84 -5.67 12.80
C ASN A 277 -2.86 -6.98 13.62
N LYS A 278 -3.60 -8.01 13.18
CA LYS A 278 -3.68 -9.32 13.86
C LYS A 278 -2.34 -10.08 13.91
N MET A 279 -1.37 -9.70 13.09
CA MET A 279 -0.06 -10.35 12.99
C MET A 279 0.98 -9.82 13.97
N LEU A 280 0.71 -8.70 14.61
CA LEU A 280 1.67 -8.00 15.43
C LEU A 280 1.77 -8.65 16.80
N ASN A 281 3.00 -8.96 17.22
CA ASN A 281 3.24 -9.32 18.62
C ASN A 281 2.94 -8.13 19.55
N ARG A 282 3.00 -8.37 20.86
CA ARG A 282 2.64 -7.34 21.85
C ARG A 282 3.52 -6.10 21.73
N GLU A 283 4.80 -6.28 21.44
CA GLU A 283 5.80 -5.22 21.33
C GLU A 283 5.53 -4.33 20.11
N LEU A 284 5.26 -4.94 18.95
CA LEU A 284 4.94 -4.22 17.72
C LEU A 284 3.61 -3.47 17.83
N ARG A 285 2.60 -4.04 18.51
CA ARG A 285 1.33 -3.32 18.77
C ARG A 285 1.51 -2.14 19.70
N ALA A 286 2.32 -2.29 20.75
CA ALA A 286 2.62 -1.18 21.66
C ALA A 286 3.35 -0.05 20.91
N CYS A 287 4.35 -0.40 20.09
CA CYS A 287 5.07 0.56 19.25
C CYS A 287 4.12 1.29 18.28
N GLU A 288 3.27 0.55 17.56
CA GLU A 288 2.27 1.13 16.67
C GLU A 288 1.32 2.06 17.40
N PHE A 289 0.77 1.64 18.55
CA PHE A 289 -0.15 2.47 19.31
C PHE A 289 0.49 3.79 19.72
N THR A 290 1.76 3.75 20.14
CA THR A 290 2.55 4.96 20.44
C THR A 290 2.75 5.83 19.20
N ILE A 291 3.08 5.25 18.04
CA ILE A 291 3.26 5.98 16.78
C ILE A 291 1.94 6.63 16.34
N LEU A 292 0.83 5.88 16.36
CA LEU A 292 -0.49 6.40 15.99
C LEU A 292 -0.97 7.48 16.97
N GLY A 293 -0.64 7.37 18.25
CA GLY A 293 -0.89 8.42 19.24
C GLY A 293 -0.18 9.73 18.86
N ARG A 294 1.09 9.66 18.44
CA ARG A 294 1.82 10.83 17.92
C ARG A 294 1.26 11.33 16.60
N LEU A 295 0.84 10.43 15.71
CA LEU A 295 0.22 10.79 14.44
C LEU A 295 -1.04 11.64 14.68
N VAL A 296 -1.96 11.17 15.53
CA VAL A 296 -3.20 11.86 15.89
C VAL A 296 -2.94 13.22 16.55
N ALA A 297 -1.83 13.34 17.30
CA ALA A 297 -1.47 14.59 17.96
C ALA A 297 -0.88 15.65 17.01
N ASN A 298 -0.23 15.22 15.91
CA ASN A 298 0.55 16.11 15.04
C ASN A 298 -0.06 16.30 13.64
N VAL A 299 -0.94 15.40 13.19
CA VAL A 299 -1.55 15.43 11.87
C VAL A 299 -3.06 15.63 12.01
N PRO A 300 -3.67 16.62 11.33
CA PRO A 300 -5.11 16.76 11.26
C PRO A 300 -5.80 15.48 10.75
N ILE A 301 -6.70 14.94 11.56
CA ILE A 301 -7.56 13.83 11.16
C ILE A 301 -8.99 14.35 11.07
N ARG A 302 -9.68 14.00 10.00
CA ARG A 302 -11.04 14.43 9.67
C ARG A 302 -11.90 13.21 9.37
N ARG A 303 -13.19 13.30 9.66
CA ARG A 303 -14.19 12.36 9.12
C ARG A 303 -14.82 12.98 7.90
N ILE A 304 -15.08 12.16 6.90
CA ILE A 304 -15.85 12.55 5.74
C ILE A 304 -16.89 11.48 5.45
N HIS A 305 -18.14 11.94 5.31
CA HIS A 305 -19.29 11.08 5.01
C HIS A 305 -19.61 11.25 3.53
N PRO A 306 -19.31 10.28 2.66
CA PRO A 306 -19.64 10.39 1.24
C PRO A 306 -21.15 10.34 1.03
N HIS A 307 -21.62 10.88 -0.09
CA HIS A 307 -23.01 10.71 -0.48
C HIS A 307 -23.27 9.28 -1.00
N GLN A 308 -24.49 8.77 -0.83
CA GLN A 308 -24.90 7.45 -1.32
C GLN A 308 -24.99 7.37 -2.86
N ASP A 309 -25.31 8.49 -3.51
CA ASP A 309 -25.20 8.64 -4.97
C ASP A 309 -23.75 8.92 -5.37
N GLY A 310 -23.16 7.97 -6.10
CA GLY A 310 -21.79 8.04 -6.59
C GLY A 310 -21.56 9.15 -7.62
N SER A 311 -22.60 9.70 -8.24
CA SER A 311 -22.47 10.86 -9.13
C SER A 311 -21.90 12.10 -8.40
N ARG A 312 -22.06 12.16 -7.07
CA ARG A 312 -21.56 13.24 -6.20
C ARG A 312 -20.10 13.06 -5.75
N LEU A 313 -19.33 12.19 -6.41
CA LEU A 313 -17.91 12.02 -6.11
C LEU A 313 -17.10 13.30 -6.36
N GLU A 314 -17.51 14.15 -7.31
CA GLU A 314 -16.88 15.46 -7.53
C GLU A 314 -17.15 16.42 -6.37
N ASP A 315 -18.35 16.39 -5.78
CA ASP A 315 -18.66 17.14 -4.56
C ASP A 315 -17.83 16.65 -3.38
N LEU A 316 -17.58 15.35 -3.26
CA LEU A 316 -16.69 14.79 -2.23
C LEU A 316 -15.28 15.39 -2.37
N CYS A 317 -14.75 15.38 -3.60
CA CYS A 317 -13.42 15.95 -3.88
C CYS A 317 -13.38 17.46 -3.60
N ARG A 318 -14.47 18.18 -3.87
CA ARG A 318 -14.62 19.61 -3.56
C ARG A 318 -14.62 19.85 -2.06
N GLN A 319 -15.40 19.10 -1.28
CA GLN A 319 -15.43 19.21 0.18
C GLN A 319 -14.07 18.95 0.83
N ILE A 320 -13.33 17.95 0.35
CA ILE A 320 -11.96 17.67 0.80
C ILE A 320 -11.04 18.87 0.52
N ARG A 321 -11.10 19.44 -0.70
CA ARG A 321 -10.28 20.62 -1.03
C ARG A 321 -10.65 21.84 -0.19
N GLU A 322 -11.94 22.11 0.02
CA GLU A 322 -12.40 23.21 0.87
C GLU A 322 -11.87 23.05 2.30
N ASP A 323 -11.93 21.85 2.88
CA ASP A 323 -11.39 21.59 4.23
C ASP A 323 -9.86 21.65 4.28
N LEU A 324 -9.14 21.16 3.26
CA LEU A 324 -7.69 21.31 3.15
C LEU A 324 -7.27 22.78 3.11
N ALA A 325 -8.03 23.66 2.43
CA ALA A 325 -7.77 25.09 2.45
C ALA A 325 -7.93 25.69 3.85
N ILE A 326 -8.93 25.23 4.62
CA ILE A 326 -9.13 25.65 6.03
C ILE A 326 -7.94 25.19 6.90
N LEU A 327 -7.35 24.03 6.58
CA LEU A 327 -6.12 23.53 7.23
C LEU A 327 -4.84 24.24 6.75
N GLY A 328 -4.92 25.19 5.82
CA GLY A 328 -3.76 25.89 5.26
C GLY A 328 -2.92 25.07 4.28
N LEU A 329 -3.47 23.96 3.76
CA LEU A 329 -2.78 23.08 2.81
C LEU A 329 -3.07 23.47 1.34
N PRO A 330 -2.18 23.15 0.39
CA PRO A 330 -2.41 23.40 -1.04
C PRO A 330 -3.62 22.64 -1.57
N VAL A 331 -4.41 23.27 -2.45
CA VAL A 331 -5.63 22.67 -3.03
C VAL A 331 -5.61 22.52 -4.54
N SER A 332 -4.47 22.83 -5.16
CA SER A 332 -4.25 22.72 -6.61
C SER A 332 -3.23 21.64 -6.92
N ALA A 333 -3.40 20.97 -8.06
CA ALA A 333 -2.42 20.02 -8.56
C ALA A 333 -1.08 20.73 -8.85
N SER A 334 0.04 20.13 -8.43
CA SER A 334 1.38 20.62 -8.79
C SER A 334 1.56 20.59 -10.32
N ARG A 335 1.91 21.74 -10.91
CA ARG A 335 2.17 21.88 -12.35
C ARG A 335 3.56 21.37 -12.78
N ASN A 336 4.44 21.03 -11.82
CA ASN A 336 5.85 20.73 -12.09
C ASN A 336 6.13 19.23 -11.99
N GLY A 337 5.83 18.49 -13.05
CA GLY A 337 6.42 17.16 -13.23
C GLY A 337 7.86 17.29 -13.73
N ARG A 338 8.86 17.28 -12.84
CA ARG A 338 10.24 17.05 -13.29
C ARG A 338 10.38 15.57 -13.71
N PRO A 339 11.05 15.28 -14.84
CA PRO A 339 11.26 13.91 -15.30
C PRO A 339 12.06 13.07 -14.28
N LEU A 340 11.79 11.77 -14.26
CA LEU A 340 12.25 10.71 -13.34
C LEU A 340 13.79 10.55 -13.17
N THR A 341 14.61 11.38 -13.81
CA THR A 341 16.07 11.19 -13.91
C THR A 341 16.91 11.93 -12.86
N GLN A 342 16.31 12.64 -11.89
CA GLN A 342 17.07 13.42 -10.89
C GLN A 342 16.78 13.07 -9.41
N VAL A 343 16.05 11.98 -9.11
CA VAL A 343 15.56 11.69 -7.74
C VAL A 343 16.58 10.96 -6.84
N THR A 344 17.81 10.69 -7.31
CA THR A 344 18.72 9.75 -6.62
C THR A 344 19.62 10.34 -5.53
N GLU A 345 19.59 11.63 -5.22
CA GLU A 345 20.46 12.19 -4.15
C GLU A 345 19.73 12.50 -2.83
N GLU A 346 18.42 12.69 -2.80
CA GLU A 346 17.70 13.07 -1.56
C GLU A 346 17.34 11.89 -0.63
N VAL A 347 17.55 10.65 -1.06
CA VAL A 347 17.28 9.45 -0.23
C VAL A 347 18.47 9.10 0.68
N ARG A 348 19.64 9.75 0.54
CA ARG A 348 20.87 9.41 1.27
C ARG A 348 21.23 10.30 2.46
N THR A 349 20.37 11.24 2.85
CA THR A 349 20.56 12.08 4.07
C THR A 349 19.46 11.85 5.12
N LEU A 350 18.91 10.64 5.18
CA LEU A 350 17.87 10.24 6.13
C LEU A 350 18.36 9.30 7.26
N GLU A 351 19.67 9.19 7.51
CA GLU A 351 20.24 8.49 8.68
C GLU A 351 20.39 9.39 9.91
#